data_AF-A0A3B3U6V1-F1
#
_entry.id   AF-A0A3B3U6V1-F1
#
_cell.length_a   1.000
_cell.length_b   1.000
_cell.length_c   1.000
_cell.angle_alpha   90.00
_cell.angle_beta   90.00
_cell.angle_gamma   90.00
#
_symmetry.space_group_name_H-M   'P 1'
#
loop_
_entity.id
_entity.type
_entity.pdbx_description
1 polymer ?
#
loop_
_entity_poly.entity_id
_entity_poly.type
_entity_poly.pdbx_seq_one_letter_code
_entity_poly.pdbx_strand_id
1 'polypeptide(L)'
;KKEEAQAEKEVPAENELYYLISRFLTTGPCRRAAEVSWRLLPGRLDWLGNEHPRTYEDVVAANRHVAPDHLLQICKQIGPLLDKEVPSCVPGVHSLLGSGKQSMLRTAKGTGFVYFYAQECETAFLLL
;
A
#
# COMPACT_ATOMS: atom_id res chain seq x y z
N LYS A 1 -22.31 -26.81 24.10
CA LYS A 1 -21.10 -26.88 23.25
C LYS A 1 -20.91 -25.51 22.63
N LYS A 2 -19.96 -24.75 23.18
CA LYS A 2 -19.59 -23.39 22.83
C LYS A 2 -18.11 -23.52 22.46
N GLU A 3 -17.82 -23.49 21.17
CA GLU A 3 -16.51 -23.61 20.50
C GLU A 3 -16.87 -23.46 19.02
N GLU A 4 -16.32 -22.64 18.14
CA GLU A 4 -15.20 -21.68 17.99
C GLU A 4 -15.57 -20.88 16.70
N ALA A 5 -15.10 -19.70 16.32
CA ALA A 5 -13.85 -19.03 16.56
C ALA A 5 -14.07 -17.51 16.36
N GLN A 6 -13.60 -16.75 17.35
CA GLN A 6 -12.90 -15.47 17.22
C GLN A 6 -12.98 -14.75 15.86
N ALA A 7 -13.87 -13.75 15.78
CA ALA A 7 -13.72 -12.64 14.84
C ALA A 7 -12.66 -11.69 15.43
N GLU A 8 -11.40 -11.93 15.06
CA GLU A 8 -10.33 -10.94 15.21
C GLU A 8 -10.77 -9.65 14.52
N LYS A 9 -10.83 -8.59 15.31
CA LYS A 9 -11.43 -7.30 14.96
C LYS A 9 -10.32 -6.28 14.75
N GLU A 10 -9.53 -6.48 13.70
CA GLU A 10 -8.79 -5.48 12.92
C GLU A 10 -8.92 -6.00 11.46
N VAL A 11 -9.05 -5.22 10.38
CA VAL A 11 -8.11 -4.20 9.95
C VAL A 11 -8.82 -3.24 8.95
N PRO A 12 -9.35 -2.09 9.40
CA PRO A 12 -9.90 -1.07 8.49
C PRO A 12 -8.90 -0.69 7.38
N ALA A 13 -7.61 -0.63 7.74
CA ALA A 13 -6.53 -0.24 6.85
C ALA A 13 -6.26 -1.24 5.69
N GLU A 14 -6.41 -2.55 5.92
CA GLU A 14 -6.22 -3.54 4.84
C GLU A 14 -7.34 -3.45 3.81
N ASN A 15 -8.58 -3.28 4.28
CA ASN A 15 -9.74 -3.09 3.40
C ASN A 15 -9.60 -1.83 2.54
N GLU A 16 -9.15 -0.73 3.14
CA GLU A 16 -8.83 0.50 2.41
C GLU A 16 -7.72 0.26 1.38
N LEU A 17 -6.67 -0.46 1.74
CA LEU A 17 -5.59 -0.78 0.82
C LEU A 17 -6.06 -1.65 -0.36
N TYR A 18 -6.85 -2.69 -0.12
CA TYR A 18 -7.45 -3.50 -1.19
C TYR A 18 -8.33 -2.65 -2.11
N TYR A 19 -9.10 -1.72 -1.55
CA TYR A 19 -9.86 -0.76 -2.35
C TYR A 19 -8.95 0.10 -3.22
N LEU A 20 -7.90 0.70 -2.66
CA LEU A 20 -6.96 1.56 -3.40
C LEU A 20 -6.24 0.78 -4.52
N ILE A 21 -5.79 -0.44 -4.24
CA ILE A 21 -5.16 -1.32 -5.24
C ILE A 21 -6.16 -1.64 -6.36
N SER A 22 -7.38 -2.07 -6.00
CA SER A 22 -8.40 -2.39 -7.01
C SER A 22 -8.76 -1.18 -7.87
N ARG A 23 -8.84 0.03 -7.28
CA ARG A 23 -9.07 1.29 -7.98
C ARG A 23 -7.96 1.59 -8.98
N PHE A 24 -6.70 1.46 -8.57
CA PHE A 24 -5.54 1.68 -9.43
C PHE A 24 -5.47 0.70 -10.61
N LEU A 25 -5.71 -0.60 -10.35
CA LEU A 25 -5.68 -1.64 -11.38
C LEU A 25 -6.80 -1.47 -12.43
N THR A 26 -7.94 -0.91 -12.04
CA THR A 26 -9.11 -0.75 -12.92
C THR A 26 -8.82 0.23 -14.07
N THR A 27 -7.98 1.24 -13.84
CA THR A 27 -7.54 2.20 -14.87
C THR A 27 -6.25 1.82 -15.59
N GLY A 28 -5.61 0.73 -15.16
CA GLY A 28 -4.31 0.28 -15.68
C GLY A 28 -4.42 -0.87 -16.71
N PRO A 29 -3.27 -1.39 -17.19
CA PRO A 29 -3.21 -2.54 -18.09
C PRO A 29 -3.69 -3.85 -17.44
N CYS A 30 -3.72 -3.90 -16.10
CA CYS A 30 -4.02 -5.10 -15.32
C CYS A 30 -5.51 -5.22 -14.92
N ARG A 31 -6.43 -4.85 -15.82
CA ARG A 31 -7.88 -4.83 -15.53
C ARG A 31 -8.44 -6.19 -15.07
N ARG A 32 -7.96 -7.29 -15.65
CA ARG A 32 -8.33 -8.66 -15.24
C ARG A 32 -7.94 -8.99 -13.80
N ALA A 33 -6.83 -8.43 -13.30
CA ALA A 33 -6.42 -8.61 -11.91
C ALA A 33 -7.32 -7.80 -10.97
N ALA A 34 -7.81 -6.64 -11.42
CA ALA A 34 -8.78 -5.84 -10.68
C ALA A 34 -10.05 -6.65 -10.39
N GLU A 35 -10.58 -7.37 -11.37
CA GLU A 35 -11.78 -8.21 -11.23
C GLU A 35 -11.67 -9.25 -10.11
N VAL A 36 -10.50 -9.86 -9.96
CA VAL A 36 -10.23 -10.82 -8.88
C VAL A 36 -10.12 -10.08 -7.54
N SER A 37 -9.45 -8.93 -7.51
CA SER A 37 -9.31 -8.10 -6.31
C SER A 37 -10.65 -7.57 -5.78
N TRP A 38 -11.66 -7.38 -6.64
CA TRP A 38 -13.00 -6.93 -6.20
C TRP A 38 -13.67 -7.91 -5.24
N ARG A 39 -13.32 -9.20 -5.32
CA ARG A 39 -13.84 -10.24 -4.42
C ARG A 39 -13.29 -10.12 -3.00
N LEU A 40 -12.21 -9.37 -2.81
CA LEU A 40 -11.58 -9.12 -1.51
C LEU A 40 -12.16 -7.87 -0.82
N LEU A 41 -13.01 -7.10 -1.50
CA LEU A 41 -13.63 -5.91 -0.91
C LEU A 41 -14.68 -6.31 0.13
N PRO A 42 -14.73 -5.64 1.28
CA PRO A 42 -15.70 -5.96 2.33
C PRO A 42 -17.14 -5.75 1.83
N GLY A 43 -18.02 -6.65 2.26
CA GLY A 43 -19.46 -6.53 2.06
C GLY A 43 -20.05 -5.31 2.78
N ARG A 44 -21.31 -5.01 2.49
CA ARG A 44 -22.05 -3.97 3.23
C ARG A 44 -22.68 -4.61 4.47
N LEU A 45 -22.48 -4.01 5.64
CA LEU A 45 -23.24 -4.37 6.84
C LEU A 45 -24.57 -3.62 6.89
N ASP A 46 -25.65 -4.31 7.19
CA ASP A 46 -26.92 -3.67 7.57
C ASP A 46 -26.93 -3.24 9.04
N TRP A 47 -28.00 -2.56 9.47
CA TRP A 47 -28.18 -2.13 10.87
C TRP A 47 -28.39 -3.30 11.86
N LEU A 48 -28.64 -4.52 11.35
CA LEU A 48 -28.73 -5.76 12.14
C LEU A 48 -27.40 -6.51 12.18
N GLY A 49 -26.37 -6.03 11.49
CA GLY A 49 -25.03 -6.63 11.41
C GLY A 49 -24.89 -7.76 10.38
N ASN A 50 -25.84 -7.96 9.47
CA ASN A 50 -25.71 -8.94 8.39
C ASN A 50 -24.92 -8.37 7.22
N GLU A 51 -24.08 -9.21 6.62
CA GLU A 51 -23.33 -8.88 5.40
C GLU A 51 -24.18 -9.07 4.14
N HIS A 52 -24.16 -8.05 3.29
CA HIS A 52 -24.79 -8.05 1.98
C HIS A 52 -23.73 -7.96 0.88
N PRO A 53 -23.89 -8.72 -0.22
CA PRO A 53 -22.97 -8.66 -1.34
C PRO A 53 -22.96 -7.24 -1.91
N ARG A 54 -21.77 -6.74 -2.21
CA ARG A 54 -21.57 -5.38 -2.72
C ARG A 54 -20.83 -5.44 -4.04
N THR A 55 -21.31 -4.72 -5.04
CA THR A 55 -20.61 -4.64 -6.33
C THR A 55 -19.46 -3.63 -6.24
N TYR A 56 -18.46 -3.78 -7.11
CA TYR A 56 -17.36 -2.81 -7.21
C TYR A 56 -17.88 -1.39 -7.47
N GLU A 57 -18.89 -1.25 -8.33
CA GLU A 57 -19.51 0.03 -8.68
C GLU A 57 -20.13 0.71 -7.45
N ASP A 58 -20.75 -0.04 -6.55
CA ASP A 58 -21.29 0.49 -5.29
C ASP A 58 -20.20 1.00 -4.35
N VAL A 59 -19.03 0.34 -4.33
CA VAL A 59 -17.88 0.78 -3.52
C VAL A 59 -17.30 2.07 -4.09
N VAL A 60 -17.17 2.15 -5.42
CA VAL A 60 -16.72 3.38 -6.10
C VAL A 60 -17.72 4.52 -5.92
N ALA A 61 -19.03 4.24 -5.97
CA ALA A 61 -20.07 5.24 -5.78
C ALA A 61 -20.09 5.82 -4.35
N ALA A 62 -19.72 5.04 -3.33
CA ALA A 62 -19.55 5.56 -1.97
C ALA A 62 -18.25 6.34 -1.80
N ASN A 63 -17.19 5.94 -2.51
CA ASN A 63 -15.85 6.53 -2.42
C ASN A 63 -15.52 7.41 -3.63
N ARG A 64 -16.47 8.24 -4.08
CA ARG A 64 -16.31 9.11 -5.27
C ARG A 64 -15.16 10.11 -5.17
N HIS A 65 -14.77 10.46 -3.94
CA HIS A 65 -13.66 11.38 -3.67
C HIS A 65 -12.29 10.74 -3.93
N VAL A 66 -12.22 9.41 -4.06
CA VAL A 66 -10.96 8.69 -4.30
C VAL A 66 -10.71 8.52 -5.79
N ALA A 67 -9.74 9.29 -6.28
CA ALA A 67 -9.26 9.20 -7.66
C ALA A 67 -8.50 7.88 -7.90
N PRO A 68 -8.46 7.36 -9.13
CA PRO A 68 -7.76 6.11 -9.43
C PRO A 68 -6.23 6.18 -9.29
N ASP A 69 -5.66 7.36 -9.37
CA ASP A 69 -4.24 7.62 -9.13
C ASP A 69 -3.93 7.95 -7.66
N HIS A 70 -4.93 7.93 -6.77
CA HIS A 70 -4.77 8.33 -5.37
C HIS A 70 -3.68 7.53 -4.63
N LEU A 71 -3.62 6.21 -4.85
CA LEU A 71 -2.56 5.36 -4.30
C LEU A 71 -1.17 5.81 -4.75
N LEU A 72 -1.02 6.16 -6.03
CA LEU A 72 0.23 6.65 -6.59
C LEU A 72 0.62 8.02 -6.01
N GLN A 73 -0.35 8.90 -5.78
CA GLN A 73 -0.12 10.19 -5.14
C GLN A 73 0.40 10.02 -3.71
N ILE A 74 -0.21 9.12 -2.93
CA ILE A 74 0.25 8.78 -1.58
C ILE A 74 1.70 8.30 -1.64
N CYS A 75 2.01 7.34 -2.49
CA CYS A 75 3.36 6.82 -2.64
C CYS A 75 4.41 7.89 -2.99
N LYS A 76 4.04 8.90 -3.79
CA LYS A 76 4.92 10.04 -4.10
C LYS A 76 5.12 10.99 -2.92
N GLN A 77 4.09 11.18 -2.09
CA GLN A 77 4.13 12.09 -0.94
C GLN A 77 4.92 11.52 0.23
N ILE A 78 4.88 10.19 0.44
CA ILE A 78 5.58 9.56 1.57
C ILE A 78 7.10 9.76 1.45
N GLY A 79 7.68 9.73 0.24
CA GLY A 79 9.12 9.90 -0.02
C GLY A 79 9.72 11.13 0.67
N PRO A 80 9.33 12.34 0.24
CA PRO A 80 9.82 13.59 0.84
C PRO A 80 9.41 13.77 2.30
N LEU A 81 8.31 13.16 2.75
CA LEU A 81 7.87 13.24 4.14
C LEU A 81 8.82 12.47 5.05
N LEU A 82 9.17 11.24 4.68
CA LEU A 82 10.08 10.40 5.46
C LEU A 82 11.53 10.89 5.42
N ASP A 83 11.98 11.48 4.32
CA ASP A 83 13.32 12.06 4.22
C ASP A 83 13.57 13.20 5.22
N LYS A 84 12.52 13.88 5.69
CA LYS A 84 12.62 14.90 6.76
C LYS A 84 12.85 14.29 8.14
N GLU A 85 12.20 13.18 8.44
CA GLU A 85 12.23 12.53 9.76
C GLU A 85 13.41 11.57 9.91
N VAL A 86 13.71 10.80 8.84
CA VAL A 86 14.80 9.83 8.80
C VAL A 86 15.52 9.98 7.46
N PRO A 87 16.69 10.64 7.37
CA PRO A 87 17.34 10.87 6.08
C PRO A 87 17.78 9.55 5.42
N SER A 88 17.64 9.48 4.10
CA SER A 88 18.16 8.37 3.30
C SER A 88 19.69 8.49 3.13
N CYS A 89 20.36 7.40 2.74
CA CYS A 89 21.80 7.45 2.48
C CYS A 89 22.20 8.19 1.20
N VAL A 90 21.26 8.41 0.27
CA VAL A 90 21.53 9.07 -1.01
C VAL A 90 20.49 10.19 -1.20
N PRO A 91 20.91 11.47 -1.21
CA PRO A 91 19.99 12.59 -1.39
C PRO A 91 19.20 12.50 -2.70
N GLY A 92 17.88 12.70 -2.64
CA GLY A 92 17.01 12.79 -3.81
C GLY A 92 16.57 11.46 -4.43
N VAL A 93 17.03 10.32 -3.90
CA VAL A 93 16.53 9.00 -4.33
C VAL A 93 15.44 8.52 -3.38
N HIS A 94 14.21 8.45 -3.88
CA HIS A 94 13.08 7.88 -3.15
C HIS A 94 12.55 6.65 -3.91
N SER A 95 12.85 5.46 -3.41
CA SER A 95 12.39 4.20 -4.00
C SER A 95 11.47 3.44 -3.04
N LEU A 96 10.22 3.22 -3.45
CA LEU A 96 9.26 2.37 -2.73
C LEU A 96 9.73 0.91 -2.64
N LEU A 97 10.58 0.49 -3.59
CA LEU A 97 11.10 -0.87 -3.69
C LEU A 97 12.59 -0.95 -3.29
N GLY A 98 13.11 0.11 -2.66
CA GLY A 98 14.46 0.12 -2.11
C GLY A 98 14.58 -0.84 -0.93
N SER A 99 15.76 -1.43 -0.77
CA SER A 99 16.09 -2.32 0.35
C SER A 99 16.97 -1.61 1.40
N GLY A 100 16.95 -2.11 2.63
CA GLY A 100 17.79 -1.59 3.72
C GLY A 100 17.62 -0.09 3.94
N LYS A 101 18.74 0.65 3.89
CA LYS A 101 18.78 2.10 4.14
C LYS A 101 18.17 2.97 3.03
N GLN A 102 17.91 2.40 1.85
CA GLN A 102 17.20 3.06 0.76
C GLN A 102 15.69 2.73 0.79
N SER A 103 15.25 1.89 1.73
CA SER A 103 13.83 1.57 1.89
C SER A 103 13.03 2.76 2.41
N MET A 104 11.79 2.83 1.95
CA MET A 104 10.76 3.74 2.44
C MET A 104 10.21 3.33 3.81
N LEU A 105 10.57 2.16 4.35
CA LEU A 105 10.16 1.72 5.69
C LEU A 105 11.32 1.72 6.69
N ARG A 106 12.29 2.63 6.51
CA ARG A 106 13.46 2.75 7.39
C ARG A 106 13.09 3.38 8.75
N THR A 107 13.67 2.85 9.82
CA THR A 107 13.44 3.32 11.20
C THR A 107 14.73 3.88 11.80
N ALA A 108 14.63 4.92 12.65
CA ALA A 108 15.77 5.51 13.36
C ALA A 108 16.52 4.50 14.26
N LYS A 109 15.79 3.54 14.84
CA LYS A 109 16.37 2.34 15.47
C LYS A 109 16.52 1.26 14.40
N GLY A 110 17.69 1.23 13.77
CA GLY A 110 18.02 0.21 12.79
C GLY A 110 17.87 -1.19 13.38
N THR A 111 17.05 -2.04 12.75
CA THR A 111 17.13 -3.48 12.94
C THR A 111 17.91 -4.08 11.79
N GLY A 112 19.07 -4.65 12.13
CA GLY A 112 19.79 -5.59 11.29
C GLY A 112 20.71 -4.95 10.27
N PHE A 113 22.01 -4.95 10.59
CA PHE A 113 23.08 -4.79 9.63
C PHE A 113 22.85 -5.64 8.38
N VAL A 114 22.54 -5.00 7.26
CA VAL A 114 23.03 -5.47 5.98
C VAL A 114 24.09 -4.47 5.57
N TYR A 115 25.34 -4.77 5.94
CA TYR A 115 26.51 -4.12 5.36
C TYR A 115 26.55 -4.46 3.87
N PHE A 116 25.78 -3.76 3.06
CA PHE A 116 26.27 -3.46 1.74
C PHE A 116 27.24 -2.32 1.94
N TYR A 117 28.53 -2.61 1.80
CA TYR A 117 29.58 -1.62 1.74
C TYR A 117 29.13 -0.52 0.77
N ALA A 118 28.74 0.62 1.33
CA ALA A 118 28.71 1.87 0.61
C ALA A 118 30.17 2.25 0.34
N GLN A 119 30.80 1.56 -0.60
CA GLN A 119 32.15 1.91 -1.06
C GLN A 119 32.17 2.35 -2.52
N GLU A 120 31.05 2.30 -3.25
CA GLU A 120 31.01 2.86 -4.61
C GLU A 120 29.71 3.64 -4.85
N CYS A 121 29.60 4.82 -4.21
CA CYS A 121 28.59 5.82 -4.57
C CYS A 121 28.93 6.61 -5.85
N GLU A 122 29.83 6.12 -6.73
CA GLU A 122 30.13 6.75 -8.02
C GLU A 122 29.85 5.87 -9.26
N THR A 123 29.51 4.58 -9.13
CA THR A 123 29.51 3.65 -10.28
C THR A 123 28.20 2.89 -10.51
N ALA A 124 27.04 3.46 -10.17
CA ALA A 124 25.75 2.79 -10.42
C ALA A 124 24.65 3.70 -11.01
N PHE A 125 25.02 4.75 -11.77
CA PHE A 125 24.06 5.52 -12.57
C PHE A 125 24.10 5.17 -14.08
N LEU A 126 24.87 4.14 -14.48
CA LEU A 126 25.11 3.82 -15.89
C LEU A 126 24.71 2.39 -16.31
N LEU A 127 23.60 1.84 -15.81
CA LEU A 127 22.94 0.71 -16.47
C LEU A 127 21.41 0.82 -16.34
N LEU A 128 20.85 1.79 -17.06
CA LEU A 128 19.62 1.70 -17.83
C LEU A 128 19.98 2.08 -19.28
#